data_AF-A0A2N3G9Z4-F1
#
_entry.id   AF-A0A2N3G9Z4-F1
#
_cell.length_a   1.000
_cell.length_b   1.000
_cell.length_c   1.000
_cell.angle_alpha   90.00
_cell.angle_beta   90.00
_cell.angle_gamma   90.00
#
_symmetry.space_group_name_H-M   'P 1'
#
loop_
_entity.id
_entity.type
_entity.pdbx_description
1 polymer ?
#
loop_
_entity_poly.entity_id
_entity_poly.type
_entity_poly.pdbx_seq_one_letter_code
_entity_poly.pdbx_strand_id
1 'polypeptide(L)'
;MTDEVCAVEPRVFDTYALVYAFTLLFLVPGSILIGTLPFRTYTVSYLSLVALPFVLGPLLVFLTDCSDSLKDKLIRFAVLMPIIIITGISVVFVSAIGLAPVSDFIKPGNFGVLTWISVVSLVIVALPLLPALFTRLRSLTSVRSAVQAAVIAAAIGVVAVVVWLTLSTPGTLADLARKDVIIYIVGGVTWYLPGFGLAAGIWRRVGLI
;
A
#
# COMPACT_ATOMS: atom_id res chain seq x y z
N MET A 1 -32.14 -0.92 -15.06
CA MET A 1 -30.94 -1.05 -14.21
C MET A 1 -30.92 -2.49 -13.74
N THR A 2 -30.06 -3.31 -14.32
CA THR A 2 -29.88 -4.69 -13.90
C THR A 2 -29.17 -4.66 -12.55
N ASP A 3 -29.82 -5.19 -11.51
CA ASP A 3 -29.21 -5.43 -10.21
C ASP A 3 -27.97 -6.30 -10.42
N GLU A 4 -26.81 -5.68 -10.34
CA GLU A 4 -25.51 -6.33 -10.40
C GLU A 4 -25.46 -7.25 -9.16
N VAL A 5 -25.65 -8.56 -9.35
CA VAL A 5 -25.56 -9.57 -8.30
C VAL A 5 -24.13 -9.56 -7.75
N CYS A 6 -23.89 -8.70 -6.76
CA CYS A 6 -22.58 -8.43 -6.18
C CYS A 6 -22.25 -9.34 -4.99
N ALA A 7 -22.86 -10.53 -4.93
CA ALA A 7 -22.68 -11.50 -3.86
C ALA A 7 -21.40 -12.34 -4.01
N VAL A 8 -20.28 -11.72 -4.41
CA VAL A 8 -18.97 -12.38 -4.37
C VAL A 8 -18.25 -11.92 -3.11
N GLU A 9 -18.03 -12.85 -2.19
CA GLU A 9 -17.27 -12.63 -0.96
C GLU A 9 -15.93 -11.94 -1.28
N PRO A 10 -15.57 -10.86 -0.56
CA PRO A 10 -14.33 -10.15 -0.83
C PRO A 10 -13.12 -11.05 -0.61
N ARG A 11 -12.39 -11.31 -1.68
CA ARG A 11 -11.16 -12.12 -1.61
C ARG A 11 -10.06 -11.33 -0.89
N VAL A 12 -9.31 -11.99 -0.01
CA VAL A 12 -8.21 -11.37 0.76
C VAL A 12 -7.23 -10.66 -0.16
N PHE A 13 -6.73 -11.35 -1.20
CA PHE A 13 -5.75 -10.78 -2.13
C PHE A 13 -6.30 -9.66 -3.01
N ASP A 14 -7.61 -9.65 -3.24
CA ASP A 14 -8.25 -8.59 -4.01
C ASP A 14 -8.34 -7.29 -3.19
N THR A 15 -8.74 -7.42 -1.93
CA THR A 15 -8.73 -6.31 -0.96
C THR A 15 -7.31 -5.81 -0.73
N TYR A 16 -6.36 -6.73 -0.52
CA TYR A 16 -4.94 -6.41 -0.40
C TYR A 16 -4.48 -5.57 -1.59
N ALA A 17 -4.75 -6.02 -2.82
CA ALA A 17 -4.30 -5.35 -4.04
C ALA A 17 -4.89 -3.93 -4.17
N LEU A 18 -6.19 -3.77 -3.87
CA LEU A 18 -6.83 -2.46 -3.91
C LEU A 18 -6.32 -1.52 -2.82
N VAL A 19 -6.21 -1.98 -1.57
CA VAL A 19 -5.70 -1.16 -0.46
C VAL A 19 -4.27 -0.76 -0.74
N TYR A 20 -3.45 -1.70 -1.20
CA TYR A 20 -2.08 -1.44 -1.61
C TYR A 20 -2.03 -0.38 -2.72
N ALA A 21 -2.80 -0.56 -3.79
CA ALA A 21 -2.77 0.33 -4.94
C ALA A 21 -3.25 1.75 -4.60
N PHE A 22 -4.41 1.89 -3.95
CA PHE A 22 -4.91 3.22 -3.57
C PHE A 22 -3.96 3.91 -2.59
N THR A 23 -3.54 3.23 -1.52
CA THR A 23 -2.62 3.81 -0.53
C THR A 23 -1.32 4.25 -1.21
N LEU A 24 -0.77 3.45 -2.13
CA LEU A 24 0.45 3.77 -2.86
C LEU A 24 0.31 5.05 -3.69
N LEU A 25 -0.82 5.23 -4.37
CA LEU A 25 -1.10 6.41 -5.20
C LEU A 25 -1.26 7.70 -4.38
N PHE A 26 -1.61 7.62 -3.09
CA PHE A 26 -1.57 8.80 -2.21
C PHE A 26 -0.20 8.96 -1.56
N LEU A 27 0.45 7.84 -1.20
CA LEU A 27 1.70 7.83 -0.46
C LEU A 27 2.85 8.42 -1.28
N VAL A 28 3.00 8.06 -2.56
CA VAL A 28 4.12 8.54 -3.38
C VAL A 28 4.03 10.05 -3.62
N PRO A 29 2.91 10.62 -4.11
CA PRO A 29 2.77 12.07 -4.21
C PRO A 29 2.90 12.76 -2.85
N GLY A 30 2.33 12.20 -1.78
CA GLY A 30 2.46 12.73 -0.43
C GLY A 30 3.91 12.79 0.03
N SER A 31 4.69 11.76 -0.25
CA SER A 31 6.12 11.68 0.06
C SER A 31 6.95 12.70 -0.73
N ILE A 32 6.62 12.91 -2.00
CA ILE A 32 7.25 13.95 -2.83
C ILE A 32 6.94 15.35 -2.26
N LEU A 33 5.68 15.60 -1.87
CA LEU A 33 5.27 16.87 -1.25
C LEU A 33 5.95 17.09 0.11
N ILE A 34 6.23 16.05 0.89
CA ILE A 34 7.04 16.18 2.11
C ILE A 34 8.43 16.74 1.79
N GLY A 35 9.01 16.37 0.64
CA GLY A 35 10.29 16.86 0.18
C GLY A 35 10.33 18.39 -0.02
N THR A 36 9.19 19.03 -0.28
CA THR A 36 9.09 20.47 -0.52
C THR A 36 8.78 21.28 0.74
N LEU A 37 8.50 20.61 1.87
CA LEU A 37 8.19 21.29 3.13
C LEU A 37 9.47 21.90 3.76
N PRO A 38 9.38 23.14 4.29
CA PRO A 38 10.53 23.82 4.89
C PRO A 38 10.91 23.25 6.27
N PHE A 39 9.97 22.56 6.93
CA PHE A 39 10.15 21.93 8.24
C PHE A 39 10.42 20.43 8.10
N ARG A 40 11.22 19.90 9.02
CA ARG A 40 11.73 18.52 8.93
C ARG A 40 10.97 17.50 9.78
N THR A 41 10.08 17.91 10.69
CA THR A 41 9.39 16.97 11.59
C THR A 41 8.05 17.50 12.15
N TYR A 42 7.11 16.57 12.38
CA TYR A 42 5.91 16.61 13.26
C TYR A 42 4.93 17.79 13.16
N THR A 43 4.94 18.58 12.08
CA THR A 43 3.83 19.52 11.83
C THR A 43 2.58 18.76 11.39
N VAL A 44 1.41 19.38 11.55
CA VAL A 44 0.14 18.81 11.10
C VAL A 44 0.21 18.43 9.62
N SER A 45 0.74 19.32 8.76
CA SER A 45 0.89 19.06 7.33
C SER A 45 1.77 17.84 7.04
N TYR A 46 2.90 17.70 7.75
CA TYR A 46 3.79 16.56 7.61
C TYR A 46 3.08 15.26 8.01
N LEU A 47 2.43 15.25 9.18
CA LEU A 47 1.71 14.09 9.68
C LEU A 47 0.55 13.70 8.75
N SER A 48 -0.17 14.67 8.20
CA SER A 48 -1.24 14.42 7.24
C SER A 48 -0.73 13.74 5.98
N LEU A 49 0.40 14.20 5.41
CA LEU A 49 0.97 13.62 4.20
C LEU A 49 1.51 12.19 4.42
N VAL A 50 1.95 11.86 5.63
CA VAL A 50 2.41 10.50 5.98
C VAL A 50 1.25 9.58 6.31
N ALA A 51 0.29 10.03 7.12
CA ALA A 51 -0.74 9.16 7.71
C ALA A 51 -2.00 9.03 6.85
N LEU A 52 -2.45 10.11 6.21
CA LEU A 52 -3.70 10.08 5.42
C LEU A 52 -3.69 9.06 4.28
N PRO A 53 -2.59 8.80 3.55
CA PRO A 53 -2.57 7.75 2.54
C PRO A 53 -3.07 6.40 3.06
N PHE A 54 -2.66 6.02 4.28
CA PHE A 54 -3.04 4.76 4.91
C PHE A 54 -4.50 4.71 5.36
N VAL A 55 -5.16 5.87 5.51
CA VAL A 55 -6.58 5.98 5.85
C VAL A 55 -7.43 6.06 4.58
N LEU A 56 -7.01 6.87 3.61
CA LEU A 56 -7.70 7.11 2.34
C LEU A 56 -7.72 5.87 1.45
N GLY A 57 -6.64 5.07 1.46
CA GLY A 57 -6.57 3.85 0.68
C GLY A 57 -7.70 2.87 1.01
N PRO A 58 -7.77 2.37 2.26
CA PRO A 58 -8.88 1.52 2.70
C PRO A 58 -10.24 2.18 2.53
N LEU A 59 -10.38 3.48 2.84
CA LEU A 59 -11.65 4.20 2.65
C LEU A 59 -12.15 4.08 1.21
N LEU A 60 -11.28 4.31 0.21
CA LEU A 60 -11.65 4.20 -1.20
C LEU A 60 -11.97 2.77 -1.62
N VAL A 61 -11.34 1.76 -1.02
CA VAL A 61 -11.75 0.37 -1.21
C VAL A 61 -13.21 0.17 -0.78
N PHE A 62 -13.58 0.58 0.42
CA PHE A 62 -14.96 0.47 0.91
C PHE A 62 -15.94 1.33 0.09
N LEU A 63 -15.55 2.55 -0.30
CA LEU A 63 -16.42 3.40 -1.11
C LEU A 63 -16.69 2.81 -2.49
N THR A 64 -15.71 2.11 -3.06
CA THR A 64 -15.91 1.43 -4.33
C THR A 64 -16.74 0.15 -4.21
N ASP A 65 -17.10 -0.35 -3.01
CA ASP A 65 -17.94 -1.56 -2.91
C ASP A 65 -19.37 -1.41 -3.42
N CYS A 66 -19.91 -2.47 -4.03
CA CYS A 66 -21.21 -2.40 -4.71
C CYS A 66 -22.41 -2.76 -3.81
N SER A 67 -22.21 -3.39 -2.65
CA SER A 67 -23.32 -4.01 -1.90
C SER A 67 -24.01 -3.09 -0.88
N ASP A 68 -23.36 -2.02 -0.44
CA ASP A 68 -23.74 -1.34 0.80
C ASP A 68 -24.19 0.10 0.58
N SER A 69 -25.09 0.58 1.45
CA SER A 69 -25.41 2.00 1.53
C SER A 69 -24.17 2.81 1.97
N LEU A 70 -24.12 4.11 1.64
CA LEU A 70 -23.00 4.96 2.06
C LEU A 70 -22.82 4.94 3.58
N LYS A 71 -23.92 4.89 4.34
CA LYS A 71 -23.90 4.81 5.80
C LYS A 71 -23.19 3.54 6.28
N ASP A 72 -23.54 2.39 5.71
CA ASP A 72 -22.99 1.10 6.12
C ASP A 72 -21.51 0.99 5.75
N LYS A 73 -21.12 1.50 4.58
CA LYS A 73 -19.71 1.61 4.17
C LYS A 73 -18.88 2.42 5.17
N LEU A 74 -19.40 3.55 5.61
CA LEU A 74 -18.71 4.43 6.56
C LEU A 74 -18.62 3.80 7.96
N ILE A 75 -19.67 3.08 8.40
CA ILE A 75 -19.64 2.34 9.68
C ILE A 75 -18.62 1.20 9.61
N ARG A 76 -18.67 0.38 8.55
CA ARG A 76 -17.68 -0.68 8.29
C ARG A 76 -16.27 -0.13 8.31
N PHE A 77 -16.03 0.96 7.60
CA PHE A 77 -14.74 1.63 7.62
C PHE A 77 -14.36 2.12 9.02
N ALA A 78 -15.25 2.80 9.74
CA ALA A 78 -14.97 3.34 11.06
C ALA A 78 -14.60 2.26 12.10
N VAL A 79 -15.16 1.05 11.97
CA VAL A 79 -14.86 -0.08 12.86
C VAL A 79 -13.64 -0.86 12.40
N LEU A 80 -13.51 -1.12 11.09
CA LEU A 80 -12.40 -1.91 10.56
C LEU A 80 -11.09 -1.12 10.54
N MET A 81 -11.13 0.20 10.37
CA MET A 81 -9.92 1.02 10.25
C MET A 81 -9.03 0.94 11.49
N PRO A 82 -9.51 1.13 12.74
CA PRO A 82 -8.69 0.95 13.93
C PRO A 82 -8.06 -0.45 14.02
N ILE A 83 -8.82 -1.49 13.67
CA ILE A 83 -8.35 -2.89 13.70
C ILE A 83 -7.26 -3.11 12.66
N ILE A 84 -7.43 -2.58 11.44
CA ILE A 84 -6.45 -2.62 10.36
C ILE A 84 -5.17 -1.89 10.76
N ILE A 85 -5.27 -0.72 11.39
CA ILE A 85 -4.10 0.04 11.87
C ILE A 85 -3.35 -0.76 12.92
N ILE A 86 -4.03 -1.22 13.96
CA ILE A 86 -3.40 -1.96 15.06
C ILE A 86 -2.74 -3.24 14.54
N THR A 87 -3.46 -4.00 13.71
CA THR A 87 -2.94 -5.25 13.13
C THR A 87 -1.78 -4.97 12.18
N GLY A 88 -1.91 -3.99 11.28
CA GLY A 88 -0.87 -3.62 10.32
C GLY A 88 0.41 -3.16 11.00
N ILE A 89 0.30 -2.29 12.01
CA ILE A 89 1.42 -1.87 12.85
C ILE A 89 2.03 -3.07 13.58
N SER A 90 1.19 -3.94 14.15
CA SER A 90 1.68 -5.13 14.87
C SER A 90 2.45 -6.07 13.95
N VAL A 91 1.98 -6.30 12.72
CA VAL A 91 2.70 -7.08 11.71
C VAL A 91 4.07 -6.46 11.44
N VAL A 92 4.14 -5.15 11.21
CA VAL A 92 5.41 -4.44 10.96
C VAL A 92 6.37 -4.59 12.15
N PHE A 93 5.90 -4.36 13.38
CA PHE A 93 6.74 -4.45 14.58
C PHE A 93 7.20 -5.88 14.85
N VAL A 94 6.31 -6.87 14.75
CA VAL A 94 6.66 -8.28 14.96
C VAL A 94 7.66 -8.74 13.89
N SER A 95 7.48 -8.35 12.63
CA SER A 95 8.45 -8.63 11.57
C SER A 95 9.80 -7.98 11.85
N ALA A 96 9.82 -6.72 12.32
CA ALA A 96 11.07 -6.05 12.68
C ALA A 96 11.81 -6.75 13.84
N ILE A 97 11.08 -7.19 14.87
CA ILE A 97 11.65 -7.97 15.99
C ILE A 97 12.15 -9.33 15.50
N GLY A 98 11.38 -10.01 14.64
CA GLY A 98 11.76 -11.30 14.05
C GLY A 98 13.03 -11.22 13.20
N LEU A 99 13.35 -10.05 12.64
CA LEU A 99 14.58 -9.79 11.90
C LEU A 99 15.77 -9.39 12.79
N ALA A 100 15.59 -9.21 14.10
CA ALA A 100 16.66 -8.84 15.03
C ALA A 100 17.89 -9.78 14.99
N PRO A 101 17.74 -11.11 14.85
CA PRO A 101 18.89 -12.02 14.74
C PRO A 101 19.75 -11.78 13.49
N VAL A 102 19.20 -11.10 12.48
CA VAL A 102 19.87 -10.80 11.20
C VAL A 102 20.44 -9.37 11.20
N SER A 103 20.30 -8.62 12.31
CA SER A 103 20.77 -7.23 12.42
C SER A 103 22.27 -7.07 12.14
N ASP A 104 23.08 -8.05 12.53
CA ASP A 104 24.52 -8.07 12.23
C ASP A 104 24.85 -8.16 10.74
N PHE A 105 23.91 -8.68 9.94
CA PHE A 105 24.02 -8.72 8.48
C PHE A 105 23.63 -7.39 7.84
N ILE A 106 22.93 -6.50 8.55
CA ILE A 106 22.52 -5.15 8.08
C ILE A 106 23.68 -4.16 8.29
N LYS A 107 24.79 -4.39 7.59
CA LYS A 107 26.00 -3.54 7.62
C LYS A 107 26.34 -3.05 6.21
N PRO A 108 27.03 -1.90 6.06
CA PRO A 108 27.37 -1.34 4.75
C PRO A 108 28.02 -2.32 3.77
N GLY A 109 28.86 -3.23 4.28
CA GLY A 109 29.51 -4.27 3.45
C GLY A 109 28.54 -5.23 2.75
N ASN A 110 27.31 -5.37 3.26
CA ASN A 110 26.28 -6.25 2.69
C ASN A 110 25.21 -5.50 1.90
N PHE A 111 25.33 -4.18 1.71
CA PHE A 111 24.28 -3.38 1.07
C PHE A 111 23.96 -3.84 -0.35
N GLY A 112 24.95 -4.31 -1.13
CA GLY A 112 24.69 -4.88 -2.45
C GLY A 112 23.73 -6.07 -2.43
N VAL A 113 23.90 -6.99 -1.47
CA VAL A 113 23.02 -8.15 -1.28
C VAL A 113 21.65 -7.71 -0.75
N LEU A 114 21.64 -6.79 0.22
CA LEU A 114 20.40 -6.27 0.82
C LEU A 114 19.54 -5.50 -0.18
N THR A 115 20.14 -4.80 -1.15
CA THR A 115 19.41 -4.17 -2.26
C THR A 115 18.65 -5.21 -3.08
N TRP A 116 19.31 -6.32 -3.46
CA TRP A 116 18.65 -7.40 -4.20
C TRP A 116 17.54 -8.07 -3.39
N ILE A 117 17.78 -8.33 -2.09
CA ILE A 117 16.75 -8.87 -1.20
C ILE A 117 15.55 -7.93 -1.16
N SER A 118 15.77 -6.62 -0.98
CA SER A 118 14.71 -5.61 -0.96
C SER A 118 13.89 -5.59 -2.24
N VAL A 119 14.55 -5.63 -3.41
CA VAL A 119 13.90 -5.66 -4.72
C VAL A 119 13.07 -6.93 -4.90
N VAL A 120 13.63 -8.10 -4.57
CA VAL A 120 12.90 -9.37 -4.66
C VAL A 120 11.69 -9.37 -3.72
N SER A 121 11.85 -8.91 -2.47
CA SER A 121 10.76 -8.78 -1.52
C SER A 121 9.66 -7.85 -2.04
N LEU A 122 10.04 -6.70 -2.61
CA LEU A 122 9.09 -5.76 -3.21
C LEU A 122 8.30 -6.40 -4.35
N VAL A 123 8.98 -7.10 -5.26
CA VAL A 123 8.31 -7.80 -6.37
C VAL A 123 7.33 -8.83 -5.83
N ILE A 124 7.74 -9.67 -4.88
CA ILE A 124 6.87 -10.70 -4.26
C ILE A 124 5.62 -10.07 -3.65
N VAL A 125 5.80 -8.99 -2.91
CA VAL A 125 4.74 -8.23 -2.26
C VAL A 125 3.77 -7.59 -3.26
N ALA A 126 4.26 -7.18 -4.43
CA ALA A 126 3.46 -6.58 -5.49
C ALA A 126 2.80 -7.63 -6.42
N LEU A 127 3.21 -8.91 -6.36
CA LEU A 127 2.66 -9.97 -7.22
C LEU A 127 1.12 -10.06 -7.20
N PRO A 128 0.41 -9.90 -6.06
CA PRO A 128 -1.06 -9.96 -6.04
C PRO A 128 -1.74 -8.88 -6.88
N LEU A 129 -1.05 -7.79 -7.26
CA LEU A 129 -1.59 -6.75 -8.13
C LEU A 129 -1.88 -7.28 -9.54
N LEU A 130 -1.06 -8.19 -10.06
CA LEU A 130 -1.20 -8.73 -11.42
C LEU A 130 -2.49 -9.54 -11.62
N PRO A 131 -2.81 -10.57 -10.81
CA PRO A 131 -4.08 -11.28 -10.96
C PRO A 131 -5.28 -10.38 -10.67
N ALA A 132 -5.17 -9.43 -9.73
CA ALA A 132 -6.23 -8.47 -9.41
C ALA A 132 -6.50 -7.47 -10.56
N LEU A 133 -5.48 -7.07 -11.30
CA LEU A 133 -5.63 -6.28 -12.52
C LEU A 133 -6.33 -7.11 -13.60
N PHE A 134 -5.85 -8.33 -13.82
CA PHE A 134 -6.36 -9.20 -14.87
C PHE A 134 -7.84 -9.55 -14.70
N THR A 135 -8.29 -9.82 -13.47
CA THR A 135 -9.71 -10.09 -13.18
C THR A 135 -10.59 -8.89 -13.52
N ARG A 136 -10.13 -7.66 -13.25
CA ARG A 136 -10.87 -6.43 -13.56
C ARG A 136 -10.87 -6.09 -15.03
N LEU A 137 -9.74 -6.28 -15.72
CA LEU A 137 -9.64 -6.09 -17.17
C LEU A 137 -10.59 -7.03 -17.94
N ARG A 138 -10.83 -8.24 -17.41
CA ARG A 138 -11.83 -9.17 -17.96
C ARG A 138 -13.28 -8.76 -17.68
N SER A 139 -13.50 -7.87 -16.72
CA SER A 139 -14.83 -7.43 -16.26
C SER A 139 -14.97 -5.91 -16.34
N LEU A 140 -14.54 -5.29 -17.45
CA LEU A 140 -14.62 -3.84 -17.69
C LEU A 140 -16.04 -3.34 -18.01
N THR A 141 -17.07 -4.04 -17.52
CA THR A 141 -18.46 -3.70 -17.75
C THR A 141 -18.95 -2.54 -16.90
N SER A 142 -18.26 -2.20 -15.80
CA SER A 142 -18.63 -1.12 -14.88
C SER A 142 -17.52 -0.07 -14.75
N VAL A 143 -17.93 1.20 -14.56
CA VAL A 143 -17.02 2.33 -14.28
C VAL A 143 -16.15 2.03 -13.05
N ARG A 144 -16.73 1.38 -12.03
CA ARG A 144 -16.02 0.91 -10.85
C ARG A 144 -14.83 0.01 -11.22
N SER A 145 -15.08 -1.03 -12.01
CA SER A 145 -14.06 -1.99 -12.43
C SER A 145 -12.95 -1.30 -13.24
N ALA A 146 -13.33 -0.36 -14.12
CA ALA A 146 -12.38 0.45 -14.88
C ALA A 146 -11.49 1.33 -13.98
N VAL A 147 -12.07 2.05 -13.01
CA VAL A 147 -11.32 2.86 -12.04
C VAL A 147 -10.36 2.00 -11.22
N GLN A 148 -10.84 0.88 -10.70
CA GLN A 148 -10.00 -0.04 -9.92
C GLN A 148 -8.87 -0.63 -10.77
N ALA A 149 -9.12 -1.00 -12.03
CA ALA A 149 -8.10 -1.49 -12.96
C ALA A 149 -7.04 -0.40 -13.24
N ALA A 150 -7.47 0.83 -13.51
CA ALA A 150 -6.57 1.96 -13.74
C ALA A 150 -5.67 2.24 -12.52
N VAL A 151 -6.24 2.20 -11.31
CA VAL A 151 -5.52 2.39 -10.05
C VAL A 151 -4.48 1.29 -9.83
N ILE A 152 -4.84 0.02 -10.05
CA ILE A 152 -3.89 -1.09 -9.92
C ILE A 152 -2.79 -0.99 -10.98
N ALA A 153 -3.11 -0.66 -12.23
CA ALA A 153 -2.13 -0.47 -13.28
C ALA A 153 -1.14 0.66 -12.96
N ALA A 154 -1.64 1.80 -12.46
CA ALA A 154 -0.80 2.90 -12.01
C ALA A 154 0.10 2.48 -10.84
N ALA A 155 -0.42 1.73 -9.87
CA ALA A 155 0.35 1.20 -8.75
C ALA A 155 1.48 0.25 -9.21
N ILE A 156 1.21 -0.64 -10.18
CA ILE A 156 2.24 -1.49 -10.80
C ILE A 156 3.33 -0.62 -11.45
N GLY A 157 2.95 0.43 -12.17
CA GLY A 157 3.89 1.39 -12.76
C GLY A 157 4.78 2.06 -11.71
N VAL A 158 4.19 2.51 -10.60
CA VAL A 158 4.93 3.07 -9.46
C VAL A 158 5.91 2.05 -8.87
N VAL A 159 5.49 0.81 -8.65
CA VAL A 159 6.37 -0.27 -8.16
C VAL A 159 7.53 -0.51 -9.13
N ALA A 160 7.26 -0.56 -10.44
CA ALA A 160 8.29 -0.73 -11.46
C ALA A 160 9.32 0.42 -11.44
N VAL A 161 8.86 1.66 -11.26
CA VAL A 161 9.74 2.84 -11.11
C VAL A 161 10.58 2.72 -9.84
N VAL A 162 10.00 2.33 -8.70
CA VAL A 162 10.74 2.14 -7.45
C VAL A 162 11.79 1.05 -7.59
N VAL A 163 11.46 -0.08 -8.21
CA VAL A 163 12.43 -1.16 -8.50
C VAL A 163 13.55 -0.66 -9.39
N TRP A 164 13.21 0.03 -10.48
CA TRP A 164 14.20 0.59 -11.40
C TRP A 164 15.13 1.58 -10.70
N LEU A 165 14.60 2.51 -9.90
CA LEU A 165 15.39 3.48 -9.13
C LEU A 165 16.28 2.80 -8.09
N THR A 166 15.82 1.70 -7.48
CA THR A 166 16.57 0.94 -6.47
C THR A 166 17.74 0.16 -7.09
N LEU A 167 17.54 -0.36 -8.31
CA LEU A 167 18.56 -1.09 -9.07
C LEU A 167 19.50 -0.19 -9.89
N SER A 168 19.10 1.06 -10.11
CA SER A 168 19.92 2.06 -10.81
C SER A 168 21.16 2.43 -9.99
N THR A 169 22.04 3.23 -10.61
CA THR A 169 23.33 3.63 -10.04
C THR A 169 23.19 4.13 -8.59
N PRO A 170 24.03 3.68 -7.65
CA PRO A 170 24.02 4.17 -6.27
C PRO A 170 24.09 5.70 -6.23
N GLY A 171 23.17 6.34 -5.52
CA GLY A 171 23.07 7.80 -5.46
C GLY A 171 21.83 8.38 -6.15
N THR A 172 21.27 7.70 -7.17
CA THR A 172 20.14 8.25 -7.95
C THR A 172 18.95 8.67 -7.08
N LEU A 173 18.54 7.85 -6.10
CA LEU A 173 17.47 8.21 -5.16
C LEU A 173 17.88 9.32 -4.18
N ALA A 174 19.13 9.35 -3.75
CA ALA A 174 19.68 10.36 -2.84
C ALA A 174 19.83 11.73 -3.51
N ASP A 175 20.05 11.74 -4.83
CA ASP A 175 20.12 12.94 -5.66
C ASP A 175 18.72 13.49 -5.96
N LEU A 176 17.71 12.61 -6.04
CA LEU A 176 16.33 12.97 -6.35
C LEU A 176 15.51 13.38 -5.13
N ALA A 177 15.80 12.83 -3.95
CA ALA A 177 14.97 13.04 -2.77
C ALA A 177 15.79 13.04 -1.47
N ARG A 178 15.27 13.76 -0.47
CA ARG A 178 15.84 13.76 0.88
C ARG A 178 15.78 12.36 1.50
N LYS A 179 16.74 12.03 2.37
CA LYS A 179 16.84 10.72 3.04
C LYS A 179 15.56 10.29 3.76
N ASP A 180 14.85 11.22 4.41
CA ASP A 180 13.58 10.93 5.08
C ASP A 180 12.49 10.54 4.08
N VAL A 181 12.38 11.24 2.95
CA VAL A 181 11.44 10.91 1.86
C VAL A 181 11.72 9.53 1.28
N ILE A 182 13.00 9.19 1.06
CA ILE A 182 13.40 7.86 0.57
C ILE A 182 12.95 6.77 1.55
N ILE A 183 13.12 6.98 2.86
CA ILE A 183 12.67 6.03 3.88
C ILE A 183 11.15 5.85 3.85
N TYR A 184 10.38 6.92 3.66
CA TYR A 184 8.91 6.82 3.55
C TYR A 184 8.46 6.11 2.28
N ILE A 185 9.11 6.35 1.14
CA ILE A 185 8.78 5.67 -0.11
C ILE A 185 9.19 4.20 -0.01
N VAL A 186 10.47 3.90 0.24
CA VAL A 186 10.96 2.52 0.27
C VAL A 186 10.32 1.73 1.42
N GLY A 187 10.36 2.25 2.65
CA GLY A 187 9.76 1.60 3.81
C GLY A 187 8.23 1.53 3.72
N GLY A 188 7.59 2.56 3.17
CA GLY A 188 6.16 2.57 2.88
C GLY A 188 5.76 1.44 1.94
N VAL A 189 6.40 1.35 0.79
CA VAL A 189 6.10 0.39 -0.29
C VAL A 189 6.42 -1.05 0.11
N THR A 190 7.51 -1.26 0.86
CA THR A 190 8.02 -2.60 1.18
C THR A 190 7.52 -3.15 2.51
N TRP A 191 7.22 -2.31 3.52
CA TRP A 191 6.91 -2.78 4.88
C TRP A 191 5.51 -2.39 5.34
N TYR A 192 5.14 -1.10 5.25
CA TYR A 192 3.86 -0.63 5.75
C TYR A 192 2.70 -1.07 4.86
N LEU A 193 2.75 -0.75 3.56
CA LEU A 193 1.70 -1.10 2.60
C LEU A 193 1.29 -2.59 2.63
N PRO A 194 2.23 -3.55 2.70
CA PRO A 194 1.87 -4.97 2.75
C PRO A 194 1.19 -5.36 4.05
N GLY A 195 1.68 -4.86 5.19
CA GLY A 195 1.08 -5.12 6.50
C GLY A 195 -0.36 -4.61 6.58
N PHE A 196 -0.60 -3.38 6.10
CA PHE A 196 -1.93 -2.78 6.07
C PHE A 196 -2.85 -3.46 5.05
N GLY A 197 -2.34 -3.79 3.87
CA GLY A 197 -3.10 -4.52 2.84
C GLY A 197 -3.52 -5.90 3.31
N LEU A 198 -2.64 -6.64 3.99
CA LEU A 198 -2.93 -7.97 4.53
C LEU A 198 -3.97 -7.88 5.66
N ALA A 199 -3.77 -6.96 6.59
CA ALA A 199 -4.74 -6.71 7.66
C ALA A 199 -6.12 -6.38 7.09
N ALA A 200 -6.21 -5.46 6.12
CA ALA A 200 -7.46 -5.12 5.48
C ALA A 200 -8.11 -6.32 4.77
N GLY A 201 -7.33 -7.11 4.03
CA GLY A 201 -7.85 -8.29 3.35
C GLY A 201 -8.37 -9.36 4.29
N ILE A 202 -7.67 -9.61 5.41
CA ILE A 202 -8.09 -10.60 6.41
C ILE A 202 -9.36 -10.12 7.11
N TRP A 203 -9.35 -8.91 7.66
CA TRP A 203 -10.47 -8.42 8.47
C TRP A 203 -11.74 -8.16 7.65
N ARG A 204 -11.60 -7.71 6.40
CA ARG A 204 -12.73 -7.58 5.48
C ARG A 204 -13.33 -8.93 5.10
N ARG A 205 -12.52 -10.00 5.01
CA ARG A 205 -13.02 -11.35 4.73
C ARG A 205 -13.70 -11.99 5.96
N VAL A 206 -13.16 -11.77 7.15
CA VAL A 206 -13.74 -12.28 8.40
C VAL A 206 -15.13 -11.69 8.68
N GLY A 207 -15.47 -10.55 8.06
CA GLY A 207 -16.83 -10.02 8.12
C GLY A 207 -17.16 -9.43 9.47
N LEU A 208 -16.21 -8.74 10.12
CA LEU A 208 -16.58 -7.82 11.19
C LEU A 208 -17.41 -6.68 10.55
N ILE A 209 -18.74 -6.89 10.60
CA ILE A 209 -19.86 -6.13 10.00
C ILE A 209 -20.18 -6.54 8.57
#